data_AF-A0ABD5MN02-F1
#
_entry.id   AF-A0ABD5MN02-F1
#
_cell.length_a   1.000
_cell.length_b   1.000
_cell.length_c   1.000
_cell.angle_alpha   90.00
_cell.angle_beta   90.00
_cell.angle_gamma   90.00
#
_symmetry.space_group_name_H-M   'P 1'
#
loop_
_entity.id
_entity.type
_entity.pdbx_description
1 polymer ?
#
loop_
_entity_poly.entity_id
_entity_poly.type
_entity_poly.pdbx_seq_one_letter_code
_entity_poly.pdbx_strand_id
1 'polypeptide(L)'
;MTTGPPSVLAERALAPASDALVVDSSPAFVRGVVDVVADDGRPDVDASTPTSPEPRVRLLCTEEAADAAFADFLTATAAVDARSADRLAVRTVRTLDASLTIADGTVRAHVSVGGEATVCDGDDETLCAVAEDAYDERWHDAEPYAFDVPGRTTLVESFADRWPDGAETLADLLRAADTLPRTAAFDPVTACTLVGARHELLTMRIGEWAEEIGLSSRTEIARSKARLVDSGLVETEREPVGVGRPRHRLVLAGDGNPEPTGAELLARGRSALRE
;
A
#
# COMPACT_ATOMS: atom_id res chain seq x y z
N MET A 1 -2.70 29.99 6.60
CA MET A 1 -3.41 28.87 5.94
C MET A 1 -2.42 28.22 5.01
N THR A 2 -1.88 27.06 5.42
CA THR A 2 -0.86 26.36 4.64
C THR A 2 -1.58 25.25 3.90
N THR A 3 -1.81 25.46 2.62
CA THR A 3 -2.29 24.45 1.68
C THR A 3 -1.16 23.49 1.39
N GLY A 4 -1.41 22.19 1.52
CA GLY A 4 -0.41 21.15 1.31
C GLY A 4 -0.98 19.97 0.54
N PRO A 5 -0.12 19.08 0.03
CA PRO A 5 -0.57 17.79 -0.48
C PRO A 5 -1.31 17.01 0.64
N PRO A 6 -2.17 16.04 0.29
CA PRO A 6 -2.98 15.30 1.26
C PRO A 6 -2.19 14.68 2.42
N SER A 7 -0.95 14.25 2.19
CA SER A 7 -0.05 13.72 3.24
C SER A 7 0.29 14.77 4.30
N VAL A 8 0.65 16.00 3.89
CA VAL A 8 0.93 17.11 4.82
C VAL A 8 -0.32 17.49 5.63
N LEU A 9 -1.50 17.33 5.05
CA LEU A 9 -2.76 17.53 5.78
C LEU A 9 -3.03 16.42 6.77
N ALA A 10 -2.75 15.16 6.41
CA ALA A 10 -2.84 14.03 7.32
C ALA A 10 -1.84 14.15 8.48
N GLU A 11 -0.58 14.53 8.22
CA GLU A 11 0.42 14.81 9.26
C GLU A 11 -0.09 15.87 10.24
N ARG A 12 -0.65 16.97 9.73
CA ARG A 12 -1.22 18.03 10.58
C ARG A 12 -2.47 17.58 11.34
N ALA A 13 -3.28 16.72 10.75
CA ALA A 13 -4.46 16.16 11.40
C ALA A 13 -4.06 15.23 12.55
N LEU A 14 -2.97 14.48 12.38
CA LEU A 14 -2.47 13.48 13.33
C LEU A 14 -1.48 14.02 14.37
N ALA A 15 -0.85 15.17 14.17
CA ALA A 15 0.13 15.71 15.12
C ALA A 15 -0.52 16.36 16.37
N PRO A 16 -0.03 16.14 17.61
CA PRO A 16 0.81 15.07 18.15
C PRO A 16 -0.05 14.01 18.88
N ALA A 17 -0.99 13.40 18.16
CA ALA A 17 -2.00 12.52 18.72
C ALA A 17 -1.40 11.22 19.24
N SER A 18 -1.77 10.82 20.46
CA SER A 18 -1.47 9.49 21.00
C SER A 18 -2.43 8.40 20.50
N ASP A 19 -3.67 8.78 20.20
CA ASP A 19 -4.69 7.99 19.50
C ASP A 19 -5.54 8.99 18.72
N ALA A 20 -5.83 8.67 17.45
CA ALA A 20 -6.61 9.55 16.60
C ALA A 20 -7.75 8.78 15.93
N LEU A 21 -8.97 9.29 16.07
CA LEU A 21 -10.09 8.90 15.23
C LEU A 21 -10.20 9.88 14.06
N VAL A 22 -9.80 9.41 12.88
CA VAL A 22 -9.90 10.12 11.61
C VAL A 22 -11.20 9.74 10.93
N VAL A 23 -11.98 10.75 10.58
CA VAL A 23 -13.24 10.62 9.87
C VAL A 23 -13.13 11.38 8.55
N ASP A 24 -13.02 10.68 7.41
CA ASP A 24 -12.94 11.33 6.11
C ASP A 24 -13.33 10.39 4.96
N SER A 25 -14.02 10.92 3.93
CA SER A 25 -14.40 10.19 2.72
C SER A 25 -13.65 10.65 1.46
N SER A 26 -12.58 11.42 1.61
CA SER A 26 -11.66 11.76 0.53
C SER A 26 -10.67 10.62 0.33
N PRO A 27 -10.64 9.94 -0.83
CA PRO A 27 -9.66 8.89 -1.11
C PRO A 27 -8.23 9.41 -1.00
N ALA A 28 -8.00 10.67 -1.37
CA ALA A 28 -6.70 11.30 -1.27
C ALA A 28 -6.25 11.50 0.18
N PHE A 29 -7.18 11.85 1.08
CA PHE A 29 -6.88 12.00 2.50
C PHE A 29 -6.64 10.65 3.17
N VAL A 30 -7.47 9.63 2.85
CA VAL A 30 -7.27 8.24 3.32
C VAL A 30 -5.87 7.74 2.96
N ARG A 31 -5.41 7.94 1.72
CA ARG A 31 -4.04 7.60 1.32
C ARG A 31 -2.99 8.34 2.14
N GLY A 32 -3.20 9.65 2.35
CA GLY A 32 -2.30 10.48 3.16
C GLY A 32 -2.16 9.97 4.60
N VAL A 33 -3.27 9.54 5.24
CA VAL A 33 -3.26 8.94 6.57
C VAL A 33 -2.42 7.66 6.58
N VAL A 34 -2.60 6.79 5.59
CA VAL A 34 -1.81 5.56 5.48
C VAL A 34 -0.33 5.86 5.26
N ASP A 35 0.00 6.84 4.42
CA ASP A 35 1.40 7.22 4.18
C ASP A 35 2.06 7.70 5.49
N VAL A 36 1.36 8.49 6.31
CA VAL A 36 1.87 8.93 7.63
C VAL A 36 2.08 7.76 8.58
N VAL A 37 1.05 6.92 8.75
CA VAL A 37 1.13 5.75 9.65
C VAL A 37 2.18 4.75 9.16
N ALA A 38 2.37 4.60 7.85
CA ALA A 38 3.37 3.71 7.30
C ALA A 38 4.80 4.26 7.45
N ASP A 39 5.03 5.57 7.29
CA ASP A 39 6.36 6.20 7.37
C ASP A 39 6.87 6.34 8.81
N ASP A 40 5.99 6.34 9.82
CA ASP A 40 6.34 6.32 11.25
C ASP A 40 7.12 5.06 11.69
N GLY A 41 7.33 4.10 10.77
CA GLY A 41 8.18 2.92 10.98
C GLY A 41 9.65 3.09 10.57
N ARG A 42 10.13 4.30 10.25
CA ARG A 42 11.58 4.51 10.08
C ARG A 42 12.26 4.29 11.44
N PRO A 43 13.34 3.50 11.51
CA PRO A 43 14.08 3.34 12.75
C PRO A 43 14.63 4.70 13.16
N ASP A 44 14.00 5.29 14.17
CA ASP A 44 14.56 6.43 14.86
C ASP A 44 15.89 5.95 15.48
N VAL A 45 16.95 6.65 15.12
CA VAL A 45 18.30 6.36 15.60
C VAL A 45 18.41 6.86 17.04
N ASP A 46 17.69 6.24 17.99
CA ASP A 46 18.06 6.21 19.41
C ASP A 46 17.17 5.24 20.23
N ALA A 47 17.60 3.98 20.33
CA ALA A 47 16.93 2.95 21.13
C ALA A 47 17.19 3.11 22.65
N SER A 48 16.89 4.28 23.22
CA SER A 48 17.21 4.59 24.63
C SER A 48 16.08 5.22 25.46
N THR A 49 14.89 5.45 24.89
CA THR A 49 13.75 6.03 25.63
C THR A 49 12.63 4.99 25.71
N PRO A 50 11.96 4.77 26.87
CA PRO A 50 10.79 3.91 26.94
C PRO A 50 9.75 4.39 25.94
N THR A 51 9.52 3.58 24.90
CA THR A 51 8.56 3.82 23.83
C THR A 51 7.18 3.96 24.45
N SER A 52 6.63 5.19 24.47
CA SER A 52 5.19 5.39 24.58
C SER A 52 4.51 4.49 23.55
N PRO A 53 3.33 3.88 23.83
CA PRO A 53 2.65 3.04 22.84
C PRO A 53 2.55 3.81 21.51
N GLU A 54 2.93 3.17 20.41
CA GLU A 54 2.87 3.79 19.09
C GLU A 54 1.44 4.28 18.84
N PRO A 55 1.28 5.51 18.32
CA PRO A 55 -0.04 6.09 18.20
C PRO A 55 -0.92 5.26 17.28
N ARG A 56 -2.13 4.95 17.75
CA ARG A 56 -3.09 4.15 16.99
C ARG A 56 -4.02 5.06 16.22
N VAL A 57 -4.11 4.86 14.91
CA VAL A 57 -5.04 5.59 14.06
C VAL A 57 -6.26 4.72 13.75
N ARG A 58 -7.43 5.20 14.11
CA ARG A 58 -8.73 4.66 13.74
C ARG A 58 -9.26 5.48 12.57
N LEU A 59 -9.38 4.87 11.39
CA LEU A 59 -9.87 5.52 10.19
C LEU A 59 -11.29 5.06 9.88
N LEU A 60 -12.24 5.99 10.00
CA LEU A 60 -13.63 5.82 9.62
C LEU A 60 -13.90 6.54 8.29
N CYS A 61 -14.22 5.79 7.26
CA CYS A 61 -14.49 6.33 5.92
C CYS A 61 -15.73 5.70 5.29
N THR A 62 -16.12 6.16 4.11
CA THR A 62 -17.11 5.44 3.30
C THR A 62 -16.46 4.28 2.56
N GLU A 63 -17.24 3.23 2.27
CA GLU A 63 -16.78 2.07 1.49
C GLU A 63 -16.22 2.51 0.12
N GLU A 64 -16.91 3.42 -0.57
CA GLU A 64 -16.44 3.99 -1.85
C GLU A 64 -15.08 4.70 -1.72
N ALA A 65 -14.87 5.44 -0.63
CA ALA A 65 -13.61 6.12 -0.39
C ALA A 65 -12.48 5.14 -0.07
N ALA A 66 -12.76 4.10 0.71
CA ALA A 66 -11.82 3.01 1.00
C ALA A 66 -11.42 2.28 -0.29
N ASP A 67 -12.38 1.84 -1.09
CA ASP A 67 -12.13 1.12 -2.34
C ASP A 67 -11.32 1.97 -3.32
N ALA A 68 -11.66 3.26 -3.46
CA ALA A 68 -10.89 4.16 -4.29
C ALA A 68 -9.46 4.37 -3.76
N ALA A 69 -9.27 4.49 -2.45
CA ALA A 69 -7.96 4.70 -1.84
C ALA A 69 -7.07 3.46 -1.98
N PHE A 70 -7.61 2.28 -1.65
CA PHE A 70 -6.92 0.99 -1.60
C PHE A 70 -6.89 0.25 -2.95
N ALA A 71 -7.49 0.82 -4.00
CA ALA A 71 -7.21 0.38 -5.37
C ALA A 71 -5.71 0.56 -5.75
N ASP A 72 -5.00 1.46 -5.07
CA ASP A 72 -3.53 1.53 -5.16
C ASP A 72 -2.90 0.44 -4.30
N PHE A 73 -2.18 -0.47 -4.95
CA PHE A 73 -1.56 -1.62 -4.29
C PHE A 73 -0.58 -1.22 -3.18
N LEU A 74 0.21 -0.17 -3.38
CA LEU A 74 1.20 0.23 -2.39
C LEU A 74 0.53 0.80 -1.14
N THR A 75 -0.51 1.62 -1.32
CA THR A 75 -1.35 2.08 -0.19
C THR A 75 -2.01 0.89 0.52
N ALA A 76 -2.62 -0.05 -0.21
CA ALA A 76 -3.33 -1.17 0.40
C ALA A 76 -2.39 -2.08 1.21
N THR A 77 -1.23 -2.46 0.65
CA THR A 77 -0.26 -3.31 1.36
C THR A 77 0.37 -2.60 2.56
N ALA A 78 0.64 -1.29 2.47
CA ALA A 78 1.10 -0.49 3.60
C ALA A 78 0.04 -0.41 4.71
N ALA A 79 -1.24 -0.25 4.36
CA ALA A 79 -2.33 -0.26 5.32
C ALA A 79 -2.48 -1.62 6.02
N VAL A 80 -2.31 -2.73 5.30
CA VAL A 80 -2.33 -4.08 5.88
C VAL A 80 -1.17 -4.33 6.83
N ASP A 81 0.04 -3.85 6.49
CA ASP A 81 1.20 -3.92 7.38
C ASP A 81 0.99 -3.07 8.63
N ALA A 82 0.51 -1.83 8.48
CA ALA A 82 0.18 -0.96 9.59
C ALA A 82 -0.91 -1.56 10.50
N ARG A 83 -1.91 -2.22 9.92
CA ARG A 83 -2.94 -2.96 10.66
C ARG A 83 -2.38 -4.16 11.42
N SER A 84 -1.47 -4.92 10.80
CA SER A 84 -0.81 -6.06 11.43
C SER A 84 0.07 -5.64 12.60
N ALA A 85 0.62 -4.42 12.54
CA ALA A 85 1.36 -3.78 13.63
C ALA A 85 0.47 -3.06 14.67
N ASP A 86 -0.86 -3.18 14.57
CA ASP A 86 -1.86 -2.49 15.41
C ASP A 86 -1.78 -0.94 15.41
N ARG A 87 -1.16 -0.36 14.37
CA ARG A 87 -1.04 1.11 14.18
C ARG A 87 -2.22 1.70 13.42
N LEU A 88 -2.93 0.89 12.63
CA LEU A 88 -4.06 1.32 11.82
C LEU A 88 -5.24 0.37 11.97
N ALA A 89 -6.42 0.92 12.24
CA ALA A 89 -7.69 0.23 12.05
C ALA A 89 -8.52 1.00 11.02
N VAL A 90 -9.11 0.30 10.04
CA VAL A 90 -9.98 0.91 9.04
C VAL A 90 -11.38 0.30 9.17
N ARG A 91 -12.39 1.17 9.28
CA ARG A 91 -13.81 0.78 9.29
C ARG A 91 -14.59 1.63 8.30
N THR A 92 -15.66 1.04 7.78
CA THR A 92 -16.48 1.69 6.76
C THR A 92 -17.92 1.88 7.19
N VAL A 93 -18.50 3.00 6.75
CA VAL A 93 -19.92 3.35 6.95
C VAL A 93 -20.53 3.84 5.64
N ARG A 94 -21.86 3.89 5.59
CA ARG A 94 -22.57 4.35 4.38
C ARG A 94 -22.41 5.85 4.13
N THR A 95 -22.45 6.65 5.18
CA THR A 95 -22.39 8.11 5.10
C THR A 95 -21.68 8.69 6.32
N LEU A 96 -21.02 9.82 6.10
CA LEU A 96 -20.39 10.64 7.13
C LEU A 96 -21.03 12.02 7.14
N ASP A 97 -21.18 12.58 8.33
CA ASP A 97 -21.80 13.89 8.54
C ASP A 97 -20.77 15.02 8.50
N ALA A 98 -19.48 14.70 8.70
CA ALA A 98 -18.37 15.62 8.66
C ALA A 98 -17.06 14.92 8.27
N SER A 99 -16.06 15.72 7.90
CA SER A 99 -14.67 15.30 7.80
C SER A 99 -13.86 15.95 8.92
N LEU A 100 -13.29 15.16 9.82
CA LEU A 100 -12.59 15.64 11.00
C LEU A 100 -11.63 14.60 11.58
N THR A 101 -10.72 15.05 12.43
CA THR A 101 -9.90 14.20 13.29
C THR A 101 -10.15 14.53 14.75
N ILE A 102 -10.37 13.51 15.57
CA ILE A 102 -10.55 13.62 17.02
C ILE A 102 -9.32 13.01 17.67
N ALA A 103 -8.60 13.78 18.46
CA ALA A 103 -7.42 13.33 19.17
C ALA A 103 -7.14 14.20 20.39
N ASP A 104 -6.79 13.58 21.51
CA ASP A 104 -6.35 14.24 22.75
C ASP A 104 -7.24 15.44 23.17
N GLY A 105 -8.57 15.28 23.10
CA GLY A 105 -9.53 16.33 23.46
C GLY A 105 -9.63 17.49 22.47
N THR A 106 -9.06 17.36 21.27
CA THR A 106 -9.11 18.34 20.19
C THR A 106 -9.86 17.78 18.98
N VAL A 107 -10.73 18.59 18.40
CA VAL A 107 -11.39 18.28 17.12
C VAL A 107 -10.77 19.13 16.03
N ARG A 108 -10.35 18.48 14.95
CA ARG A 108 -9.72 19.11 13.80
C ARG A 108 -10.60 18.93 12.58
N ALA A 109 -11.28 19.98 12.12
CA ALA A 109 -12.11 19.92 10.92
C ALA A 109 -11.25 19.91 9.66
N HIS A 110 -11.57 19.02 8.71
CA HIS A 110 -10.92 19.00 7.40
C HIS A 110 -11.74 19.86 6.44
N VAL A 111 -11.12 20.92 5.93
CA VAL A 111 -11.79 21.93 5.10
C VAL A 111 -11.17 21.91 3.72
N SER A 112 -12.00 21.72 2.69
CA SER A 112 -11.57 21.87 1.29
C SER A 112 -12.42 22.91 0.55
N VAL A 113 -11.74 23.88 -0.08
CA VAL A 113 -12.37 24.96 -0.85
C VAL A 113 -11.55 25.19 -2.11
N GLY A 114 -12.17 25.09 -3.29
CA GLY A 114 -11.51 25.41 -4.56
C GLY A 114 -10.31 24.53 -4.92
N GLY A 115 -10.26 23.29 -4.42
CA GLY A 115 -9.12 22.37 -4.63
C GLY A 115 -7.98 22.58 -3.63
N GLU A 116 -8.07 23.60 -2.79
CA GLU A 116 -7.21 23.76 -1.61
C GLU A 116 -7.83 23.00 -0.44
N ALA A 117 -6.99 22.40 0.39
CA ALA A 117 -7.44 21.76 1.62
C ALA A 117 -6.56 22.19 2.80
N THR A 118 -7.16 22.29 3.99
CA THR A 118 -6.53 22.63 5.26
C THR A 118 -7.23 21.92 6.40
N VAL A 119 -6.56 21.86 7.54
CA VAL A 119 -7.13 21.44 8.81
C VAL A 119 -7.32 22.67 9.70
N CYS A 120 -8.45 22.74 10.41
CA CYS A 120 -8.82 23.80 11.35
C CYS A 120 -9.05 23.19 12.74
N ASP A 121 -8.32 23.68 13.74
CA ASP A 121 -8.47 23.22 15.12
C ASP A 121 -9.70 23.86 15.78
N GLY A 122 -10.41 23.06 16.56
CA GLY A 122 -11.46 23.47 17.48
C GLY A 122 -11.21 22.85 18.85
N ASP A 123 -11.15 23.70 19.87
CA ASP A 123 -10.84 23.37 21.26
C ASP A 123 -12.01 23.65 22.22
N ASP A 124 -13.21 23.88 21.67
CA ASP A 124 -14.43 24.01 22.47
C ASP A 124 -14.77 22.66 23.12
N GLU A 125 -14.67 22.61 24.45
CA GLU A 125 -14.87 21.39 25.24
C GLU A 125 -16.22 20.71 24.96
N THR A 126 -17.28 21.49 24.72
CA THR A 126 -18.62 20.94 24.44
C THR A 126 -18.65 20.29 23.06
N LEU A 127 -18.08 20.93 22.05
CA LEU A 127 -17.95 20.38 20.71
C LEU A 127 -17.09 19.11 20.71
N CYS A 128 -15.96 19.10 21.42
CA CYS A 128 -15.08 17.95 21.51
C CYS A 128 -15.78 16.74 22.12
N ALA A 129 -16.45 16.91 23.26
CA ALA A 129 -17.19 15.83 23.91
C ALA A 129 -18.31 15.28 23.02
N VAL A 130 -19.07 16.15 22.35
CA VAL A 130 -20.14 15.73 21.42
C VAL A 130 -19.57 14.95 20.23
N ALA A 131 -18.44 15.39 19.67
CA ALA A 131 -17.80 14.71 18.55
C ALA A 131 -17.22 13.35 18.96
N GLU A 132 -16.57 13.27 20.12
CA GLU A 132 -16.05 12.03 20.70
C GLU A 132 -17.17 11.00 20.88
N ASP A 133 -18.23 11.34 21.62
CA ASP A 133 -19.35 10.43 21.88
C ASP A 133 -20.01 9.94 20.57
N ALA A 134 -20.29 10.86 19.65
CA ALA A 134 -20.99 10.55 18.41
C ALA A 134 -20.17 9.63 17.49
N TYR A 135 -18.87 9.87 17.36
CA TYR A 135 -18.02 9.10 16.45
C TYR A 135 -17.44 7.84 17.09
N ASP A 136 -17.33 7.76 18.42
CA ASP A 136 -16.99 6.50 19.10
C ASP A 136 -18.13 5.47 18.95
N GLU A 137 -19.40 5.87 19.12
CA GLU A 137 -20.54 4.98 18.86
C GLU A 137 -20.53 4.51 17.39
N ARG A 138 -20.37 5.46 16.46
CA ARG A 138 -20.35 5.17 15.03
C ARG A 138 -19.18 4.27 14.63
N TRP A 139 -18.03 4.43 15.27
CA TRP A 139 -16.86 3.57 15.08
C TRP A 139 -17.17 2.13 15.50
N HIS A 140 -17.78 1.93 16.67
CA HIS A 140 -18.09 0.60 17.20
C HIS A 140 -19.11 -0.15 16.33
N ASP A 141 -20.09 0.56 15.78
CA ASP A 141 -21.13 0.02 14.90
C ASP A 141 -20.65 -0.21 13.45
N ALA A 142 -19.53 0.39 13.06
CA ALA A 142 -18.99 0.27 11.71
C ALA A 142 -18.29 -1.08 11.46
N GLU A 143 -18.36 -1.56 10.22
CA GLU A 143 -17.74 -2.83 9.82
C GLU A 143 -16.24 -2.62 9.52
N PRO A 144 -15.35 -3.51 9.98
CA PRO A 144 -13.95 -3.54 9.55
C PRO A 144 -13.81 -3.65 8.03
N TYR A 145 -12.91 -2.84 7.46
CA TYR A 145 -12.59 -2.96 6.04
C TYR A 145 -11.81 -4.26 5.77
N ALA A 146 -12.28 -5.03 4.79
CA ALA A 146 -11.62 -6.24 4.33
C ALA A 146 -10.64 -5.90 3.19
N PHE A 147 -9.34 -6.08 3.43
CA PHE A 147 -8.33 -5.94 2.39
C PHE A 147 -8.21 -7.25 1.62
N ASP A 148 -8.32 -7.16 0.29
CA ASP A 148 -8.16 -8.30 -0.64
C ASP A 148 -6.71 -8.47 -1.12
N VAL A 149 -5.74 -7.97 -0.36
CA VAL A 149 -4.31 -8.09 -0.66
C VAL A 149 -3.50 -8.45 0.58
N PRO A 150 -2.40 -9.21 0.42
CA PRO A 150 -1.48 -9.45 1.53
C PRO A 150 -0.71 -8.17 1.89
N GLY A 151 -0.24 -8.10 3.12
CA GLY A 151 0.71 -7.08 3.56
C GLY A 151 2.04 -7.18 2.81
N ARG A 152 2.77 -6.07 2.70
CA ARG A 152 4.06 -6.04 2.03
C ARG A 152 5.08 -6.92 2.74
N THR A 153 5.05 -6.93 4.06
CA THR A 153 5.91 -7.78 4.90
C THR A 153 5.68 -9.26 4.54
N THR A 154 4.43 -9.71 4.56
CA THR A 154 4.05 -11.08 4.15
C THR A 154 4.47 -11.40 2.72
N LEU A 155 4.31 -10.46 1.80
CA LEU A 155 4.68 -10.65 0.40
C LEU A 155 6.19 -10.85 0.23
N VAL A 156 7.03 -10.06 0.89
CA VAL A 156 8.49 -10.19 0.80
C VAL A 156 8.97 -11.46 1.52
N GLU A 157 8.47 -11.73 2.72
CA GLU A 157 8.86 -12.91 3.52
C GLU A 157 8.47 -14.22 2.82
N SER A 158 7.21 -14.34 2.38
CA SER A 158 6.76 -15.54 1.67
C SER A 158 7.48 -15.74 0.32
N PHE A 159 7.90 -14.66 -0.34
CA PHE A 159 8.73 -14.76 -1.53
C PHE A 159 10.13 -15.26 -1.18
N ALA A 160 10.73 -14.77 -0.09
CA ALA A 160 12.04 -15.20 0.41
C ALA A 160 12.06 -16.69 0.79
N ASP A 161 10.99 -17.18 1.41
CA ASP A 161 10.86 -18.60 1.76
C ASP A 161 10.96 -19.53 0.55
N ARG A 162 10.52 -19.03 -0.63
CA ARG A 162 10.50 -19.82 -1.87
C ARG A 162 11.70 -19.56 -2.76
N TRP A 163 12.15 -18.29 -2.81
CA TRP A 163 13.22 -17.79 -3.67
C TRP A 163 14.07 -16.77 -2.89
N PRO A 164 14.99 -17.25 -2.02
CA PRO A 164 15.80 -16.39 -1.17
C PRO A 164 16.57 -15.31 -1.96
N ASP A 165 17.13 -15.68 -3.11
CA ASP A 165 17.94 -14.79 -3.96
C ASP A 165 17.12 -13.64 -4.56
N GLY A 166 15.79 -13.80 -4.68
CA GLY A 166 14.92 -12.79 -5.31
C GLY A 166 14.19 -11.86 -4.34
N ALA A 167 14.21 -12.15 -3.04
CA ALA A 167 13.54 -11.34 -2.03
C ALA A 167 14.09 -9.91 -1.97
N GLU A 168 15.41 -9.74 -2.01
CA GLU A 168 16.03 -8.41 -1.97
C GLU A 168 15.63 -7.58 -3.20
N THR A 169 15.57 -8.21 -4.38
CA THR A 169 15.12 -7.54 -5.61
C THR A 169 13.66 -7.08 -5.48
N LEU A 170 12.78 -7.93 -4.95
CA LEU A 170 11.38 -7.58 -4.75
C LEU A 170 11.22 -6.44 -3.74
N ALA A 171 11.93 -6.51 -2.61
CA ALA A 171 11.91 -5.48 -1.59
C ALA A 171 12.42 -4.13 -2.12
N ASP A 172 13.51 -4.15 -2.91
CA ASP A 172 14.07 -2.96 -3.57
C ASP A 172 13.10 -2.37 -4.59
N LEU A 173 12.48 -3.20 -5.43
CA LEU A 173 11.48 -2.78 -6.41
C LEU A 173 10.30 -2.07 -5.73
N LEU A 174 9.74 -2.67 -4.68
CA LEU A 174 8.62 -2.08 -3.94
C LEU A 174 9.03 -0.76 -3.26
N ARG A 175 10.27 -0.66 -2.75
CA ARG A 175 10.79 0.56 -2.12
C ARG A 175 10.96 1.68 -3.15
N ALA A 176 11.45 1.35 -4.34
CA ALA A 176 11.52 2.30 -5.44
C ALA A 176 10.12 2.76 -5.86
N ALA A 177 9.13 1.87 -5.82
CA ALA A 177 7.75 2.19 -6.17
C ALA A 177 7.10 3.19 -5.22
N ASP A 178 7.44 3.19 -3.93
CA ASP A 178 6.95 4.19 -2.98
C ASP A 178 7.40 5.61 -3.27
N THR A 179 8.56 5.77 -3.92
CA THR A 179 9.08 7.11 -4.25
C THR A 179 8.36 7.76 -5.44
N LEU A 180 7.48 7.01 -6.09
CA LEU A 180 6.83 7.43 -7.32
C LEU A 180 5.43 7.98 -7.04
N PRO A 181 4.92 8.90 -7.88
CA PRO A 181 3.54 9.33 -7.77
C PRO A 181 2.60 8.12 -7.84
N ARG A 182 1.65 8.03 -6.89
CA ARG A 182 0.60 6.99 -6.78
C ARG A 182 -0.43 6.99 -7.92
N THR A 183 -0.10 7.63 -9.05
CA THR A 183 -0.91 7.70 -10.27
C THR A 183 -0.35 6.78 -11.37
N ALA A 184 0.76 6.10 -11.09
CA ALA A 184 1.42 5.23 -12.04
C ALA A 184 0.89 3.80 -11.94
N ALA A 185 0.21 3.33 -12.98
CA ALA A 185 -0.21 1.94 -13.13
C ALA A 185 1.02 1.02 -13.19
N PHE A 186 1.48 0.56 -12.03
CA PHE A 186 2.42 -0.53 -11.93
C PHE A 186 1.86 -1.50 -10.90
N ASP A 187 1.27 -2.59 -11.39
CA ASP A 187 0.58 -3.56 -10.55
C ASP A 187 1.56 -4.57 -9.92
N PRO A 188 1.23 -5.14 -8.75
CA PRO A 188 2.08 -6.09 -8.04
C PRO A 188 2.38 -7.36 -8.83
N VAL A 189 1.42 -7.80 -9.65
CA VAL A 189 1.56 -8.99 -10.49
C VAL A 189 2.71 -8.79 -11.47
N THR A 190 2.83 -7.60 -12.04
CA THR A 190 3.92 -7.15 -12.91
C THR A 190 5.23 -7.07 -12.13
N ALA A 191 5.22 -6.54 -10.91
CA ALA A 191 6.39 -6.53 -10.02
C ALA A 191 6.97 -7.94 -9.83
N CYS A 192 6.14 -8.88 -9.36
CA CYS A 192 6.54 -10.26 -9.10
C CYS A 192 6.95 -10.99 -10.39
N THR A 193 6.29 -10.70 -11.51
CA THR A 193 6.66 -11.30 -12.82
C THR A 193 8.02 -10.80 -13.31
N LEU A 194 8.34 -9.51 -13.14
CA LEU A 194 9.65 -8.94 -13.49
C LEU A 194 10.77 -9.46 -12.59
N VAL A 195 10.54 -9.54 -11.28
CA VAL A 195 11.49 -10.17 -10.36
C VAL A 195 11.68 -11.64 -10.74
N GLY A 196 10.60 -12.34 -11.07
CA GLY A 196 10.66 -13.71 -11.56
C GLY A 196 11.48 -13.86 -12.85
N ALA A 197 11.36 -12.92 -13.79
CA ALA A 197 12.17 -12.91 -15.00
C ALA A 197 13.67 -12.64 -14.73
N ARG A 198 13.99 -11.75 -13.79
CA ARG A 198 15.37 -11.50 -13.35
C ARG A 198 16.02 -12.75 -12.77
N HIS A 199 15.25 -13.53 -12.02
CA HIS A 199 15.71 -14.72 -11.29
C HIS A 199 15.44 -16.03 -12.02
N GLU A 200 15.11 -15.97 -13.32
CA GLU A 200 14.86 -17.13 -14.17
C GLU A 200 13.78 -18.10 -13.65
N LEU A 201 12.80 -17.58 -12.92
CA LEU A 201 11.79 -18.36 -12.23
C LEU A 201 10.73 -18.92 -13.19
N LEU A 202 10.18 -20.08 -12.82
CA LEU A 202 9.08 -20.69 -13.57
C LEU A 202 7.78 -19.92 -13.34
N THR A 203 7.14 -19.47 -14.43
CA THR A 203 5.85 -18.74 -14.35
C THR A 203 4.81 -19.52 -13.54
N MET A 204 4.78 -20.84 -13.71
CA MET A 204 3.86 -21.73 -12.99
C MET A 204 4.05 -21.61 -11.48
N ARG A 205 5.29 -21.52 -11.00
CA ARG A 205 5.60 -21.45 -9.57
C ARG A 205 5.27 -20.08 -8.98
N ILE A 206 5.51 -19.01 -9.72
CA ILE A 206 5.08 -17.67 -9.33
C ILE A 206 3.55 -17.62 -9.24
N GLY A 207 2.84 -18.19 -10.21
CA GLY A 207 1.37 -18.26 -10.19
C GLY A 207 0.81 -19.07 -9.03
N GLU A 208 1.44 -20.21 -8.70
CA GLU A 208 1.08 -21.01 -7.52
C GLU A 208 1.27 -20.22 -6.23
N TRP A 209 2.43 -19.57 -6.06
CA TRP A 209 2.73 -18.75 -4.88
C TRP A 209 1.79 -17.54 -4.75
N ALA A 210 1.54 -16.81 -5.84
CA ALA A 210 0.67 -15.64 -5.81
C ALA A 210 -0.78 -15.99 -5.41
N GLU A 211 -1.28 -17.15 -5.84
CA GLU A 211 -2.60 -17.64 -5.45
C GLU A 211 -2.63 -18.10 -3.99
N GLU A 212 -1.55 -18.75 -3.52
CA GLU A 212 -1.41 -19.23 -2.14
C GLU A 212 -1.48 -18.10 -1.11
N ILE A 213 -0.84 -16.96 -1.39
CA ILE A 213 -0.83 -15.80 -0.47
C ILE A 213 -1.98 -14.81 -0.72
N GLY A 214 -2.90 -15.13 -1.65
CA GLY A 214 -4.01 -14.25 -1.99
C GLY A 214 -3.61 -12.97 -2.72
N LEU A 215 -2.44 -12.95 -3.38
CA LEU A 215 -1.98 -11.78 -4.15
C LEU A 215 -2.73 -11.64 -5.48
N SER A 216 -2.86 -12.74 -6.23
CA SER A 216 -3.47 -12.72 -7.56
C SER A 216 -3.71 -14.13 -8.10
N SER A 217 -4.59 -14.26 -9.10
CA SER A 217 -4.83 -15.54 -9.77
C SER A 217 -3.69 -15.94 -10.73
N ARG A 218 -3.56 -17.24 -11.00
CA ARG A 218 -2.65 -17.75 -12.06
C ARG A 218 -2.93 -17.15 -13.43
N THR A 219 -4.20 -16.82 -13.70
CA THR A 219 -4.62 -16.20 -14.95
C THR A 219 -4.08 -14.78 -15.08
N GLU A 220 -4.09 -14.00 -14.01
CA GLU A 220 -3.51 -12.65 -13.98
C GLU A 220 -2.00 -12.67 -14.14
N ILE A 221 -1.30 -13.60 -13.48
CA ILE A 221 0.13 -13.83 -13.71
C ILE A 221 0.40 -14.18 -15.19
N ALA A 222 -0.43 -15.03 -15.79
CA ALA A 222 -0.29 -15.36 -17.21
C ALA A 222 -0.53 -14.16 -18.13
N ARG A 223 -1.50 -13.29 -17.82
CA ARG A 223 -1.73 -12.02 -18.56
C ARG A 223 -0.58 -11.04 -18.38
N SER A 224 -0.08 -10.88 -17.16
CA SER A 224 1.06 -10.02 -16.86
C SER A 224 2.30 -10.45 -17.65
N LYS A 225 2.61 -11.75 -17.63
CA LYS A 225 3.64 -12.34 -18.49
C LYS A 225 3.43 -12.00 -19.97
N ALA A 226 2.21 -12.21 -20.50
CA ALA A 226 1.94 -11.93 -21.91
C ALA A 226 2.23 -10.47 -22.26
N ARG A 227 1.76 -9.51 -21.44
CA ARG A 227 2.05 -8.07 -21.63
C ARG A 227 3.55 -7.78 -21.62
N LEU A 228 4.31 -8.40 -20.71
CA LEU A 228 5.76 -8.20 -20.60
C LEU A 228 6.55 -8.85 -21.76
N VAL A 229 6.03 -9.94 -22.33
CA VAL A 229 6.59 -10.56 -23.54
C VAL A 229 6.28 -9.70 -24.76
N ASP A 230 5.05 -9.23 -24.90
CA ASP A 230 4.62 -8.38 -26.00
C ASP A 230 5.37 -7.04 -26.02
N SER A 231 5.74 -6.52 -24.84
CA SER A 231 6.57 -5.31 -24.72
C SER A 231 8.07 -5.54 -24.95
N GLY A 232 8.49 -6.80 -25.10
CA GLY A 232 9.89 -7.16 -25.31
C GLY A 232 10.77 -6.98 -24.07
N LEU A 233 10.20 -6.93 -22.87
CA LEU A 233 10.97 -6.89 -21.61
C LEU A 233 11.29 -8.28 -21.05
N VAL A 234 10.45 -9.27 -21.37
CA VAL A 234 10.57 -10.63 -20.86
C VAL A 234 10.49 -11.61 -22.02
N GLU A 235 11.32 -12.65 -21.98
CA GLU A 235 11.22 -13.81 -22.84
C GLU A 235 10.82 -15.04 -22.03
N THR A 236 10.42 -16.10 -22.73
CA THR A 236 10.16 -17.39 -22.11
C THR A 236 11.03 -18.45 -22.72
N GLU A 237 11.79 -19.15 -21.89
CA GLU A 237 12.56 -20.30 -22.33
C GLU A 237 11.93 -21.60 -21.85
N ARG A 238 12.05 -22.65 -22.67
CA ARG A 238 11.52 -23.97 -22.36
C ARG A 238 12.47 -24.69 -21.41
N GLU A 239 11.96 -25.08 -20.26
CA GLU A 239 12.60 -26.03 -19.37
C GLU A 239 12.18 -27.46 -19.78
N PRO A 240 13.13 -28.32 -20.21
CA PRO A 240 12.83 -29.70 -20.54
C PRO A 240 12.36 -30.45 -19.28
N VAL A 241 11.15 -31.01 -19.33
CA VAL A 241 10.67 -31.97 -18.34
C VAL A 241 10.57 -33.35 -19.00
N GLY A 242 11.06 -34.39 -18.34
CA GLY A 242 11.23 -35.73 -18.94
C GLY A 242 9.94 -36.29 -19.59
N VAL A 243 8.77 -36.05 -19.00
CA VAL A 243 7.45 -36.37 -19.58
C VAL A 243 6.45 -35.27 -19.16
N GLY A 244 5.70 -34.70 -20.11
CA GLY A 244 4.67 -33.68 -19.85
C GLY A 244 4.77 -32.45 -20.75
N ARG A 245 3.95 -31.43 -20.47
CA ARG A 245 4.05 -30.13 -21.16
C ARG A 245 5.31 -29.39 -20.66
N PRO A 246 6.16 -28.87 -21.56
CA PRO A 246 7.33 -28.08 -21.17
C PRO A 246 6.93 -26.93 -20.24
N ARG A 247 7.71 -26.76 -19.17
CA ARG A 247 7.58 -25.59 -18.30
C ARG A 247 8.32 -24.42 -18.94
N HIS A 248 7.89 -23.22 -18.61
CA HIS A 248 8.52 -22.00 -19.12
C HIS A 248 9.15 -21.24 -17.96
N ARG A 249 10.44 -20.98 -18.07
CA ARG A 249 11.15 -20.01 -17.23
C ARG A 249 11.00 -18.63 -17.84
N LEU A 250 10.78 -17.63 -17.00
CA LEU A 250 10.81 -16.23 -17.40
C LEU A 250 12.27 -15.80 -17.49
N VAL A 251 12.65 -15.03 -18.49
CA VAL A 251 14.00 -14.46 -18.60
C VAL A 251 13.84 -13.00 -18.99
N LEU A 252 14.70 -12.11 -18.49
CA LEU A 252 14.72 -10.73 -19.00
C LEU A 252 15.21 -10.73 -20.45
N ALA A 253 14.53 -9.97 -21.31
CA ALA A 253 14.95 -9.80 -22.69
C ALA A 253 16.18 -8.88 -22.80
N GLY A 254 17.05 -9.16 -23.77
CA GLY A 254 18.18 -8.32 -24.15
C GLY A 254 19.56 -8.83 -23.72
N ASP A 255 20.53 -8.65 -24.60
CA ASP A 255 21.89 -9.19 -24.44
C ASP A 255 22.80 -8.20 -23.68
N GLY A 256 23.14 -8.49 -22.43
CA GLY A 256 24.39 -8.00 -21.83
C GLY A 256 24.35 -6.83 -20.84
N ASN A 257 23.25 -6.57 -20.13
CA ASN A 257 23.27 -5.64 -19.00
C ASN A 257 23.73 -6.35 -17.70
N PRO A 258 24.37 -5.67 -16.73
CA PRO A 258 24.42 -6.20 -15.35
C PRO A 258 22.99 -6.53 -14.87
N GLU A 259 22.85 -7.54 -14.00
CA GLU A 259 21.55 -7.91 -13.44
C GLU A 259 20.88 -6.69 -12.82
N PRO A 260 19.75 -6.19 -13.37
CA PRO A 260 19.21 -4.91 -12.97
C PRO A 260 18.75 -4.94 -11.51
N THR A 261 18.88 -3.83 -10.79
CA THR A 261 18.29 -3.72 -9.45
C THR A 261 16.76 -3.76 -9.49
N GLY A 262 16.11 -3.90 -8.34
CA GLY A 262 14.65 -3.82 -8.26
C GLY A 262 14.14 -2.46 -8.75
N ALA A 263 14.83 -1.38 -8.39
CA ALA A 263 14.54 -0.03 -8.89
C ALA A 263 14.66 0.08 -10.42
N GLU A 264 15.69 -0.53 -11.02
CA GLU A 264 15.87 -0.53 -12.47
C GLU A 264 14.81 -1.38 -13.18
N LEU A 265 14.40 -2.51 -12.61
CA LEU A 265 13.28 -3.32 -13.11
C LEU A 265 11.99 -2.52 -13.13
N LEU A 266 11.68 -1.79 -12.06
CA LEU A 266 10.53 -0.92 -11.99
C LEU A 266 10.56 0.13 -13.11
N ALA A 267 11.69 0.81 -13.28
CA ALA A 267 11.86 1.81 -14.32
C ALA A 267 11.64 1.23 -15.73
N ARG A 268 12.21 0.05 -16.02
CA ARG A 268 12.02 -0.66 -17.29
C ARG A 268 10.56 -1.05 -17.51
N GLY A 269 9.94 -1.70 -16.53
CA GLY A 269 8.55 -2.13 -16.56
C GLY A 269 7.62 -0.96 -16.86
N ARG A 270 7.77 0.15 -16.13
CA ARG A 270 7.00 1.37 -16.35
C ARG A 270 7.26 2.00 -17.71
N SER A 271 8.48 1.95 -18.23
CA SER A 271 8.80 2.50 -19.54
C SER A 271 8.14 1.70 -20.66
N ALA A 272 8.11 0.38 -20.56
CA ALA A 272 7.62 -0.49 -21.63
C ALA A 272 6.09 -0.72 -21.59
N LEU A 273 5.46 -0.55 -20.43
CA LEU A 273 4.02 -0.74 -20.24
C LEU A 273 3.20 0.56 -20.27
N ARG A 274 3.85 1.70 -20.55
CA ARG A 274 3.14 2.96 -20.82
C ARG A 274 2.53 2.90 -22.23
N GLU A 275 1.26 2.51 -22.29
CA GLU A 275 0.29 3.06 -23.24
C GLU A 275 -0.52 4.16 -22.57
#